data_AF-A0A2S4RZM3-F1
#
_entry.id   AF-A0A2S4RZM3-F1
#
_cell.length_a   1.000
_cell.length_b   1.000
_cell.length_c   1.000
_cell.angle_alpha   90.00
_cell.angle_beta   90.00
_cell.angle_gamma   90.00
#
_symmetry.space_group_name_H-M   'P 1'
#
loop_
_entity.id
_entity.type
_entity.pdbx_description
1 polymer ?
#
loop_
_entity_poly.entity_id
_entity_poly.type
_entity_poly.pdbx_seq_one_letter_code
_entity_poly.pdbx_strand_id
1 'polypeptide(L)'
;MKKFGKKQRIYLYQFCADMINAELPLYDALQKLRSEGEKLLGRGFAKRLEELTSKMAKTTSIAMVFEGLVPESELSVINAAERSGSLADGFITLVNVINYNDELRKKIVGAITFPLIMLVLSLVVIAGYAYKVFPAFESVVPVEKWPGVTSALYIFGMALCKGLWIYILVGFIVLVTVIKMAMGKMTGNIRNQFLDRIMPFSTYKQLTASIFLNNLALMLKNGIPLNDALSIISLNSSRWLRWHLAGMQKKMAAGVSYGEALNSGLLNTETLLNISLYAALPSFNEVLLAVSNKSREHIREYINKLSGLLKALSTLILGGCVIWVFAALFSLSDKLAAMGASGSF
;
A
#
# COMPACT_ATOMS: atom_id res chain seq x y z
N MET A 1 6.84 -22.33 -12.81
CA MET A 1 5.38 -22.33 -13.03
C MET A 1 4.82 -20.94 -12.80
N LYS A 2 3.88 -20.45 -13.63
CA LYS A 2 3.29 -19.10 -13.45
C LYS A 2 2.03 -19.19 -12.58
N LYS A 3 2.13 -18.66 -11.36
CA LYS A 3 1.00 -18.51 -10.42
C LYS A 3 -0.20 -17.78 -11.04
N PHE A 4 -1.41 -18.03 -10.53
CA PHE A 4 -2.61 -17.30 -10.90
C PHE A 4 -2.47 -15.80 -10.59
N GLY A 5 -2.94 -14.95 -11.50
CA GLY A 5 -2.98 -13.50 -11.29
C GLY A 5 -3.98 -13.12 -10.19
N LYS A 6 -3.83 -11.96 -9.56
CA LYS A 6 -4.69 -11.52 -8.44
C LYS A 6 -6.20 -11.61 -8.75
N LYS A 7 -6.64 -11.09 -9.91
CA LYS A 7 -8.05 -11.16 -10.34
C LYS A 7 -8.52 -12.61 -10.55
N GLN A 8 -7.67 -13.44 -11.14
CA GLN A 8 -7.93 -14.87 -11.36
C GLN A 8 -8.09 -15.61 -10.03
N ARG A 9 -7.25 -15.31 -9.03
CA ARG A 9 -7.35 -15.91 -7.69
C ARG A 9 -8.64 -15.52 -6.97
N ILE A 10 -9.00 -14.23 -6.97
CA ILE A 10 -10.27 -13.78 -6.37
C ILE A 10 -11.46 -14.51 -6.98
N TYR A 11 -11.52 -14.54 -8.32
CA TYR A 11 -12.60 -15.22 -9.03
C TYR A 11 -12.63 -16.72 -8.72
N LEU A 12 -11.48 -17.39 -8.77
CA LEU A 12 -11.36 -18.82 -8.50
C LEU A 12 -11.76 -19.16 -7.06
N TYR A 13 -11.30 -18.38 -6.07
CA TYR A 13 -11.67 -18.61 -4.67
C TYR A 13 -13.15 -18.39 -4.42
N GLN A 14 -13.73 -17.33 -4.99
CA GLN A 14 -15.17 -17.10 -4.89
C GLN A 14 -15.94 -18.27 -5.52
N PHE A 15 -15.55 -18.70 -6.72
CA PHE A 15 -16.16 -19.84 -7.40
C PHE A 15 -16.05 -21.13 -6.55
N CYS A 16 -14.87 -21.43 -6.00
CA CYS A 16 -14.70 -22.60 -5.14
C CYS A 16 -15.59 -22.52 -3.90
N ALA A 17 -15.69 -21.36 -3.25
CA ALA A 17 -16.57 -21.18 -2.10
C ALA A 17 -18.05 -21.39 -2.45
N ASP A 18 -18.50 -20.78 -3.55
CA ASP A 18 -19.90 -20.86 -4.00
C ASP A 18 -20.29 -22.31 -4.33
N MET A 19 -19.40 -23.07 -4.99
CA MET A 19 -19.67 -24.46 -5.34
C MET A 19 -19.69 -25.38 -4.12
N ILE A 20 -18.77 -25.18 -3.17
CA ILE A 20 -18.76 -25.97 -1.92
C ILE A 20 -20.00 -25.67 -1.08
N ASN A 21 -20.41 -24.41 -0.97
CA ASN A 21 -21.63 -24.02 -0.26
C ASN A 21 -22.91 -24.52 -0.94
N ALA A 22 -22.88 -24.69 -2.26
CA ALA A 22 -23.97 -25.30 -3.03
C ALA A 22 -23.93 -26.83 -3.03
N GLU A 23 -23.02 -27.45 -2.27
CA GLU A 23 -22.81 -28.91 -2.20
C GLU A 23 -22.51 -29.55 -3.57
N LEU A 24 -21.94 -28.78 -4.50
CA LEU A 24 -21.57 -29.27 -5.82
C LEU A 24 -20.13 -29.79 -5.84
N PRO A 25 -19.86 -30.94 -6.49
CA PRO A 25 -18.50 -31.46 -6.62
C PRO A 25 -17.57 -30.45 -7.31
N LEU A 26 -16.52 -30.04 -6.59
CA LEU A 26 -15.63 -28.97 -7.05
C LEU A 26 -14.90 -29.34 -8.36
N TYR A 27 -14.57 -30.63 -8.54
CA TYR A 27 -13.92 -31.13 -9.74
C TYR A 27 -14.77 -30.87 -11.00
N ASP A 28 -16.04 -31.26 -10.97
CA ASP A 28 -16.97 -31.12 -12.10
C ASP A 28 -17.22 -29.64 -12.42
N ALA A 29 -17.41 -28.84 -11.37
CA ALA A 29 -17.61 -27.40 -11.50
C ALA A 29 -16.40 -26.71 -12.15
N LEU A 30 -15.17 -27.06 -11.76
CA LEU A 30 -13.94 -26.51 -12.33
C LEU A 30 -13.70 -27.01 -13.76
N GLN A 31 -14.06 -28.26 -14.06
CA GLN A 31 -13.97 -28.81 -15.41
C GLN A 31 -14.93 -28.06 -16.36
N LYS A 32 -16.16 -27.78 -15.91
CA LYS A 32 -17.14 -26.97 -16.64
C LYS A 32 -16.67 -25.53 -16.83
N LEU A 33 -16.14 -24.92 -15.76
CA LEU A 33 -15.56 -23.57 -15.82
C LEU A 33 -14.41 -23.50 -16.84
N ARG A 34 -13.60 -24.55 -16.96
CA ARG A 34 -12.55 -24.64 -17.96
C ARG A 34 -13.11 -24.71 -19.38
N SER A 35 -14.05 -25.63 -19.65
CA SER A 35 -14.56 -25.87 -21.02
C SER A 35 -15.43 -24.73 -21.54
N GLU A 36 -16.28 -24.16 -20.69
CA GLU A 36 -17.23 -23.11 -21.08
C GLU A 36 -16.64 -21.70 -20.88
N GLY A 37 -15.76 -21.54 -19.90
CA GLY A 37 -15.19 -20.24 -19.52
C GLY A 37 -13.98 -19.81 -20.35
N GLU A 38 -13.39 -20.65 -21.21
CA GLU A 38 -12.17 -20.30 -21.96
C GLU A 38 -12.34 -19.03 -22.80
N LYS A 39 -13.47 -18.89 -23.50
CA LYS A 39 -13.77 -17.72 -24.35
C LYS A 39 -13.87 -16.42 -23.55
N LEU A 40 -14.35 -16.49 -22.31
CA LEU A 40 -14.60 -15.32 -21.45
C LEU A 40 -13.39 -14.98 -20.57
N LEU A 41 -12.69 -15.99 -20.05
CA LEU A 41 -11.63 -15.86 -19.05
C LEU A 41 -10.22 -15.91 -19.64
N GLY A 42 -10.13 -16.28 -20.92
CA GLY A 42 -8.91 -16.31 -21.72
C GLY A 42 -8.09 -17.59 -21.56
N ARG A 43 -7.37 -17.94 -22.63
CA ARG A 43 -6.55 -19.17 -22.75
C ARG A 43 -5.58 -19.38 -21.59
N GLY A 44 -4.99 -18.30 -21.09
CA GLY A 44 -4.02 -18.36 -19.98
C GLY A 44 -4.65 -18.71 -18.62
N PHE A 45 -5.95 -18.48 -18.41
CA PHE A 45 -6.66 -18.94 -17.23
C PHE A 45 -7.10 -20.39 -17.40
N ALA A 46 -7.69 -20.73 -18.56
CA ALA A 46 -8.12 -22.09 -18.89
C ALA A 46 -6.98 -23.11 -18.77
N LYS A 47 -5.77 -22.79 -19.28
CA LYS A 47 -4.58 -23.65 -19.14
C LYS A 47 -4.18 -23.90 -17.68
N ARG A 48 -4.39 -22.93 -16.79
CA ARG A 48 -4.09 -23.11 -15.35
C ARG A 48 -5.20 -23.87 -14.63
N LEU A 49 -6.46 -23.70 -15.06
CA LEU A 49 -7.57 -24.53 -14.59
C LEU A 49 -7.36 -25.98 -15.00
N GLU A 50 -6.90 -26.25 -16.23
CA GLU A 50 -6.52 -27.58 -16.68
C GLU A 50 -5.47 -28.22 -15.78
N GLU A 51 -4.41 -27.49 -15.46
CA GLU A 51 -3.38 -27.93 -14.54
C GLU A 51 -3.95 -28.24 -13.16
N LEU A 52 -4.81 -27.36 -12.64
CA LEU A 52 -5.48 -27.54 -11.36
C LEU A 52 -6.38 -28.79 -11.36
N THR A 53 -7.25 -28.96 -12.35
CA THR A 53 -8.11 -30.16 -12.47
C THR A 53 -7.28 -31.43 -12.66
N SER A 54 -6.16 -31.37 -13.40
CA SER A 54 -5.26 -32.51 -13.57
C SER A 54 -4.59 -32.94 -12.26
N LYS A 55 -4.34 -31.99 -11.34
CA LYS A 55 -3.85 -32.29 -9.99
C LYS A 55 -4.97 -32.87 -9.13
N MET A 56 -6.19 -32.34 -9.20
CA MET A 56 -7.35 -32.92 -8.48
C MET A 56 -7.60 -34.38 -8.83
N ALA A 57 -7.32 -34.80 -10.08
CA ALA A 57 -7.43 -36.20 -10.47
C ALA A 57 -6.39 -37.12 -9.79
N LYS A 58 -5.33 -36.56 -9.19
CA LYS A 58 -4.19 -37.30 -8.60
C LYS A 58 -4.12 -37.23 -7.08
N THR A 59 -4.86 -36.31 -6.46
CA THR A 59 -4.82 -36.07 -5.01
C THR A 59 -6.22 -35.80 -4.47
N THR A 60 -6.49 -36.30 -3.28
CA THR A 60 -7.71 -36.00 -2.52
C THR A 60 -7.63 -34.69 -1.75
N SER A 61 -6.42 -34.19 -1.44
CA SER A 61 -6.25 -32.91 -0.76
C SER A 61 -6.37 -31.74 -1.74
N ILE A 62 -7.32 -30.84 -1.46
CA ILE A 62 -7.52 -29.57 -2.13
C ILE A 62 -6.33 -28.64 -1.90
N ALA A 63 -5.70 -28.63 -0.71
CA ALA A 63 -4.51 -27.81 -0.51
C ALA A 63 -3.37 -28.21 -1.48
N MET A 64 -3.10 -29.51 -1.65
CA MET A 64 -2.08 -30.00 -2.59
C MET A 64 -2.37 -29.63 -4.05
N VAL A 65 -3.65 -29.50 -4.41
CA VAL A 65 -4.08 -29.07 -5.76
C VAL A 65 -3.63 -27.64 -6.07
N PHE A 66 -3.70 -26.73 -5.08
CA PHE A 66 -3.31 -25.32 -5.25
C PHE A 66 -1.79 -25.09 -5.12
N GLU A 67 -1.02 -26.10 -4.74
CA GLU A 67 0.42 -25.99 -4.54
C GLU A 67 1.15 -25.54 -5.82
N GLY A 68 2.04 -24.55 -5.69
CA GLY A 68 2.77 -23.94 -6.80
C GLY A 68 1.94 -23.03 -7.72
N LEU A 69 0.61 -23.03 -7.60
CA LEU A 69 -0.31 -22.21 -8.40
C LEU A 69 -0.69 -20.89 -7.69
N VAL A 70 -0.57 -20.85 -6.37
CA VAL A 70 -0.92 -19.68 -5.54
C VAL A 70 0.24 -19.27 -4.61
N PRO A 71 0.21 -18.07 -3.99
CA PRO A 71 1.18 -17.68 -2.97
C PRO A 71 1.13 -18.60 -1.74
N GLU A 72 2.27 -18.82 -1.07
CA GLU A 72 2.37 -19.76 0.06
C GLU A 72 1.49 -19.36 1.26
N SER A 73 1.33 -18.05 1.51
CA SER A 73 0.41 -17.58 2.55
C SER A 73 -1.04 -17.94 2.24
N GLU A 74 -1.44 -17.90 0.96
CA GLU A 74 -2.80 -18.25 0.54
C GLU A 74 -2.99 -19.78 0.59
N LEU A 75 -1.98 -20.54 0.16
CA LEU A 75 -1.94 -22.00 0.27
C LEU A 75 -2.09 -22.49 1.71
N SER A 76 -1.44 -21.81 2.66
CA SER A 76 -1.48 -22.20 4.07
C SER A 76 -2.86 -21.97 4.70
N VAL A 77 -3.61 -20.96 4.24
CA VAL A 77 -5.02 -20.77 4.63
C VAL A 77 -5.88 -21.90 4.07
N ILE A 78 -5.69 -22.28 2.81
CA ILE A 78 -6.42 -23.42 2.20
C ILE A 78 -6.13 -24.71 2.99
N ASN A 79 -4.88 -24.95 3.37
CA ASN A 79 -4.48 -26.11 4.17
C ASN A 79 -5.13 -26.10 5.56
N ALA A 80 -5.12 -24.96 6.26
CA ALA A 80 -5.78 -24.82 7.56
C ALA A 80 -7.30 -25.06 7.45
N ALA A 81 -7.94 -24.45 6.44
CA ALA A 81 -9.38 -24.60 6.18
C ALA A 81 -9.78 -26.03 5.77
N GLU A 82 -8.91 -26.73 5.04
CA GLU A 82 -9.10 -28.14 4.71
C GLU A 82 -9.08 -29.02 5.97
N ARG A 83 -8.12 -28.80 6.86
CA ARG A 83 -8.01 -29.56 8.13
C ARG A 83 -9.18 -29.32 9.08
N SER A 84 -9.73 -28.10 9.08
CA SER A 84 -10.89 -27.75 9.91
C SER A 84 -12.23 -28.07 9.25
N GLY A 85 -12.24 -28.59 8.02
CA GLY A 85 -13.47 -28.87 7.27
C GLY A 85 -14.25 -27.62 6.83
N SER A 86 -13.64 -26.43 6.88
CA SER A 86 -14.25 -25.13 6.58
C SER A 86 -13.70 -24.52 5.28
N LEU A 87 -13.50 -25.35 4.24
CA LEU A 87 -12.90 -24.93 2.96
C LEU A 87 -13.61 -23.74 2.30
N ALA A 88 -14.95 -23.75 2.27
CA ALA A 88 -15.73 -22.64 1.69
C ALA A 88 -15.42 -21.32 2.40
N ASP A 89 -15.44 -21.33 3.74
CA ASP A 89 -15.09 -20.17 4.55
C ASP A 89 -13.63 -19.75 4.33
N GLY A 90 -12.70 -20.71 4.23
CA GLY A 90 -11.30 -20.46 3.92
C GLY A 90 -11.11 -19.67 2.63
N PHE A 91 -11.80 -20.08 1.55
CA PHE A 91 -11.79 -19.35 0.28
C PHE A 91 -12.41 -17.95 0.40
N ILE A 92 -13.52 -17.79 1.11
CA ILE A 92 -14.14 -16.47 1.37
C ILE A 92 -13.17 -15.57 2.15
N THR A 93 -12.46 -16.10 3.15
CA THR A 93 -11.44 -15.35 3.88
C THR A 93 -10.30 -14.90 2.98
N LEU A 94 -9.83 -15.75 2.06
CA LEU A 94 -8.83 -15.33 1.07
C LEU A 94 -9.33 -14.18 0.19
N VAL A 95 -10.57 -14.24 -0.30
CA VAL A 95 -11.18 -13.15 -1.08
C VAL A 95 -11.19 -11.85 -0.26
N ASN A 96 -11.68 -11.92 0.99
CA ASN A 96 -11.78 -10.75 1.87
C ASN A 96 -10.40 -10.14 2.20
N VAL A 97 -9.40 -10.98 2.51
CA VAL A 97 -8.02 -10.53 2.77
C VAL A 97 -7.44 -9.86 1.53
N ILE A 98 -7.59 -10.46 0.35
CA ILE A 98 -7.04 -9.93 -0.90
C ILE A 98 -7.70 -8.60 -1.28
N ASN A 99 -9.02 -8.49 -1.09
CA ASN A 99 -9.81 -7.28 -1.38
C ASN A 99 -9.48 -6.15 -0.41
N TYR A 100 -9.41 -6.43 0.89
CA TYR A 100 -9.06 -5.43 1.89
C TYR A 100 -7.65 -4.85 1.66
N ASN A 101 -6.68 -5.72 1.38
CA ASN A 101 -5.33 -5.29 1.02
C ASN A 101 -5.30 -4.45 -0.28
N ASP A 102 -6.17 -4.77 -1.25
CA ASP A 102 -6.32 -3.96 -2.46
C ASP A 102 -6.93 -2.58 -2.20
N GLU A 103 -7.97 -2.52 -1.38
CA GLU A 103 -8.67 -1.30 -1.01
C GLU A 103 -7.69 -0.31 -0.36
N LEU A 104 -6.94 -0.76 0.65
CA LEU A 104 -5.94 0.07 1.31
C LEU A 104 -4.85 0.54 0.34
N ARG A 105 -4.34 -0.36 -0.51
CA ARG A 105 -3.34 0.00 -1.52
C ARG A 105 -3.87 1.08 -2.46
N LYS A 106 -5.09 0.94 -2.96
CA LYS A 106 -5.73 1.91 -3.86
C LYS A 106 -5.93 3.27 -3.17
N LYS A 107 -6.36 3.27 -1.91
CA LYS A 107 -6.53 4.51 -1.13
C LYS A 107 -5.20 5.24 -0.93
N ILE A 108 -4.12 4.53 -0.60
CA ILE A 108 -2.78 5.12 -0.47
C ILE A 108 -2.28 5.67 -1.79
N VAL A 109 -2.38 4.89 -2.87
CA VAL A 109 -1.97 5.34 -4.21
C VAL A 109 -2.76 6.59 -4.59
N GLY A 110 -4.08 6.59 -4.39
CA GLY A 110 -4.93 7.76 -4.65
C GLY A 110 -4.57 9.00 -3.83
N ALA A 111 -4.14 8.82 -2.57
CA ALA A 111 -3.69 9.93 -1.72
C ALA A 111 -2.39 10.59 -2.21
N ILE A 112 -1.49 9.83 -2.85
CA ILE A 112 -0.19 10.30 -3.33
C ILE A 112 -0.25 10.82 -4.78
N THR A 113 -1.21 10.33 -5.58
CA THR A 113 -1.36 10.73 -6.98
C THR A 113 -1.53 12.24 -7.16
N PHE A 114 -2.42 12.88 -6.39
CA PHE A 114 -2.69 14.31 -6.53
C PHE A 114 -1.44 15.18 -6.24
N PRO A 115 -0.71 14.98 -5.13
CA PRO A 115 0.56 15.66 -4.89
C PRO A 115 1.58 15.52 -6.01
N LEU A 116 1.72 14.33 -6.58
CA LEU A 116 2.67 14.08 -7.65
C LEU A 116 2.31 14.87 -8.91
N ILE A 117 1.02 14.92 -9.26
CA ILE A 117 0.53 15.71 -10.40
C ILE A 117 0.81 17.21 -10.19
N MET A 118 0.51 17.74 -9.01
CA MET A 118 0.73 19.15 -8.69
C MET A 118 2.22 19.54 -8.71
N LEU A 119 3.08 18.66 -8.22
CA LEU A 119 4.54 18.85 -8.26
C LEU A 119 5.03 18.87 -9.71
N VAL A 120 4.64 17.89 -10.53
CA VAL A 120 5.01 17.85 -11.95
C VAL A 120 4.51 19.09 -12.69
N LEU A 121 3.27 19.50 -12.45
CA LEU A 121 2.70 20.71 -13.06
C LEU A 121 3.50 21.97 -12.68
N SER A 122 3.90 22.09 -11.40
CA SER A 122 4.73 23.21 -10.93
C SER A 122 6.08 23.25 -11.65
N LEU A 123 6.75 22.10 -11.79
CA LEU A 123 8.02 22.02 -12.52
C LEU A 123 7.87 22.37 -14.01
N VAL A 124 6.77 21.92 -14.64
CA VAL A 124 6.46 22.23 -16.04
C VAL A 124 6.22 23.74 -16.23
N VAL A 125 5.49 24.38 -15.32
CA VAL A 125 5.27 25.84 -15.36
C VAL A 125 6.60 26.57 -15.28
N ILE A 126 7.45 26.25 -14.29
CA ILE A 126 8.75 26.92 -14.13
C ILE A 126 9.64 26.74 -15.38
N ALA A 127 9.74 25.50 -15.89
CA ALA A 127 10.51 25.21 -17.10
C ALA A 127 9.95 25.95 -18.33
N GLY A 128 8.62 26.02 -18.47
CA GLY A 128 7.96 26.74 -19.56
C GLY A 128 8.28 28.23 -19.57
N TYR A 129 8.23 28.89 -18.41
CA TYR A 129 8.60 30.30 -18.29
C TYR A 129 10.09 30.53 -18.57
N ALA A 130 10.96 29.67 -18.04
CA ALA A 130 12.41 29.75 -18.30
C ALA A 130 12.76 29.55 -19.78
N TYR A 131 12.09 28.61 -20.48
CA TYR A 131 12.41 28.31 -21.86
C TYR A 131 11.79 29.28 -22.88
N LYS A 132 10.58 29.81 -22.61
CA LYS A 132 9.86 30.66 -23.59
C LYS A 132 9.79 32.13 -23.23
N VAL A 133 9.65 32.47 -21.95
CA VAL A 133 9.32 33.85 -21.54
C VAL A 133 10.59 34.63 -21.23
N PHE A 134 11.45 34.09 -20.36
CA PHE A 134 12.66 34.77 -19.92
C PHE A 134 13.72 35.06 -21.02
N PRO A 135 13.90 34.25 -22.08
CA PRO A 135 14.87 34.56 -23.13
C PRO A 135 14.55 35.85 -23.89
N ALA A 136 13.27 36.25 -23.96
CA ALA A 136 12.87 37.53 -24.56
C ALA A 136 13.30 38.74 -23.72
N PHE A 137 13.52 38.55 -22.42
CA PHE A 137 14.08 39.59 -21.55
C PHE A 137 15.60 39.57 -21.52
N GLU A 138 16.22 38.41 -21.71
CA GLU A 138 17.69 38.24 -21.74
C GLU A 138 18.32 38.99 -22.92
N SER A 139 17.61 39.08 -24.05
CA SER A 139 18.04 39.88 -25.20
C SER A 139 18.05 41.40 -24.94
N VAL A 140 17.33 41.86 -23.90
CA VAL A 140 17.22 43.28 -23.55
C VAL A 140 18.14 43.65 -22.39
N VAL A 141 18.17 42.81 -21.35
CA VAL A 141 19.02 43.02 -20.16
C VAL A 141 19.75 41.73 -19.82
N PRO A 142 21.08 41.76 -19.64
CA PRO A 142 21.85 40.59 -19.26
C PRO A 142 21.42 40.05 -17.89
N VAL A 143 21.47 38.73 -17.73
CA VAL A 143 20.92 37.99 -16.58
C VAL A 143 21.55 38.43 -15.25
N GLU A 144 22.81 38.88 -15.26
CA GLU A 144 23.53 39.35 -14.08
C GLU A 144 22.91 40.61 -13.47
N LYS A 145 22.22 41.41 -14.30
CA LYS A 145 21.50 42.59 -13.84
C LYS A 145 20.10 42.25 -13.34
N TRP A 146 19.62 41.01 -13.45
CA TRP A 146 18.27 40.67 -13.02
C TRP A 146 18.11 40.65 -11.50
N PRO A 147 16.90 40.88 -10.98
CA PRO A 147 16.61 40.66 -9.56
C PRO A 147 16.89 39.20 -9.14
N GLY A 148 17.29 39.01 -7.88
CA GLY A 148 17.63 37.68 -7.34
C GLY A 148 16.49 36.66 -7.45
N VAL A 149 15.24 37.11 -7.26
CA VAL A 149 14.04 36.25 -7.38
C VAL A 149 13.85 35.74 -8.81
N THR A 150 14.11 36.59 -9.81
CA THR A 150 13.96 36.29 -11.24
C THR A 150 15.11 35.42 -11.75
N SER A 151 16.34 35.76 -11.42
CA SER A 151 17.52 34.99 -11.82
C SER A 151 17.51 33.57 -11.24
N ALA A 152 17.10 33.39 -9.97
CA ALA A 152 16.95 32.08 -9.36
C ALA A 152 15.92 31.19 -10.10
N LEU A 153 14.75 31.75 -10.45
CA LEU A 153 13.71 31.04 -11.20
C LEU A 153 14.21 30.66 -12.61
N TYR A 154 14.89 31.58 -13.29
CA TYR A 154 15.43 31.35 -14.63
C TYR A 154 16.51 30.28 -14.63
N ILE A 155 17.50 30.36 -13.73
CA ILE A 155 18.59 29.38 -13.60
C ILE A 155 18.03 28.00 -13.29
N PHE A 156 17.10 27.91 -12.32
CA PHE A 156 16.48 26.64 -11.96
C PHE A 156 15.65 26.05 -13.12
N GLY A 157 14.83 26.87 -13.79
CA GLY A 157 14.04 26.43 -14.94
C GLY A 157 14.89 26.02 -16.14
N MET A 158 15.98 26.74 -16.43
CA MET A 158 16.93 26.35 -17.47
C MET A 158 17.69 25.07 -17.10
N ALA A 159 18.03 24.87 -15.83
CA ALA A 159 18.60 23.62 -15.35
C ALA A 159 17.61 22.45 -15.54
N LEU A 160 16.31 22.67 -15.27
CA LEU A 160 15.27 21.68 -15.58
C LEU A 160 15.27 21.33 -17.07
N CYS A 161 15.29 22.31 -17.98
CA CYS A 161 15.36 22.05 -19.43
C CYS A 161 16.64 21.32 -19.86
N LYS A 162 17.78 21.60 -19.21
CA LYS A 162 19.08 20.96 -19.48
C LYS A 162 19.21 19.53 -18.92
N GLY A 163 18.18 19.00 -18.27
CA GLY A 163 18.15 17.61 -17.78
C GLY A 163 18.16 17.43 -16.26
N LEU A 164 18.07 18.52 -15.47
CA LEU A 164 17.96 18.42 -14.00
C LEU A 164 16.76 17.56 -13.55
N TRP A 165 15.69 17.51 -14.35
CA TRP A 165 14.54 16.65 -14.09
C TRP A 165 14.89 15.16 -13.97
N ILE A 166 15.92 14.69 -14.69
CA ILE A 166 16.41 13.31 -14.60
C ILE A 166 17.02 13.06 -13.23
N TYR A 167 17.86 13.98 -12.74
CA TYR A 167 18.47 13.89 -11.41
C TYR A 167 17.42 13.95 -10.29
N ILE A 168 16.40 14.81 -10.43
CA ILE A 168 15.28 14.89 -9.49
C ILE A 168 14.51 13.57 -9.48
N LEU A 169 14.22 13.00 -10.66
CA LEU A 169 13.50 11.74 -10.79
C LEU A 169 14.30 10.56 -10.21
N VAL A 170 15.60 10.48 -10.51
CA VAL A 170 16.50 9.47 -9.95
C VAL A 170 16.60 9.62 -8.44
N GLY A 171 16.79 10.85 -7.94
CA GLY A 171 16.83 11.15 -6.51
C GLY A 171 15.53 10.75 -5.80
N PHE A 172 14.38 11.02 -6.41
CA PHE A 172 13.07 10.61 -5.88
C PHE A 172 12.92 9.08 -5.85
N ILE A 173 13.32 8.38 -6.91
CA ILE A 173 13.27 6.91 -6.96
C ILE A 173 14.19 6.30 -5.90
N VAL A 174 15.41 6.80 -5.76
CA VAL A 174 16.37 6.36 -4.73
C VAL A 174 15.80 6.59 -3.34
N LEU A 175 15.27 7.79 -3.07
CA LEU A 175 14.66 8.14 -1.79
C LEU A 175 13.51 7.19 -1.44
N VAL A 176 12.56 6.99 -2.36
CA VAL A 176 11.41 6.08 -2.15
C VAL A 176 11.89 4.64 -1.94
N THR A 177 12.91 4.20 -2.67
CA THR A 177 13.46 2.84 -2.54
C THR A 177 14.14 2.63 -1.19
N VAL A 178 14.98 3.58 -0.76
CA VAL A 178 15.65 3.56 0.54
C VAL A 178 14.62 3.55 1.67
N ILE A 179 13.63 4.44 1.61
CA ILE A 179 12.53 4.51 2.60
C ILE A 179 11.79 3.16 2.65
N LYS A 180 11.38 2.62 1.50
CA LYS A 180 10.68 1.33 1.43
C LYS A 180 11.52 0.18 2.00
N MET A 181 12.81 0.15 1.69
CA MET A 181 13.73 -0.86 2.22
C MET A 181 13.91 -0.70 3.73
N ALA A 182 14.07 0.52 4.23
CA ALA A 182 14.17 0.81 5.65
C ALA A 182 12.90 0.36 6.41
N MET A 183 11.72 0.68 5.89
CA MET A 183 10.42 0.29 6.46
C MET A 183 10.23 -1.24 6.50
N GLY A 184 10.76 -1.97 5.52
CA GLY A 184 10.65 -3.43 5.47
C GLY A 184 11.73 -4.20 6.25
N LYS A 185 12.96 -3.67 6.31
CA LYS A 185 14.14 -4.38 6.83
C LYS A 185 14.57 -3.97 8.24
N MET A 186 14.39 -2.71 8.64
CA MET A 186 14.84 -2.26 9.96
C MET A 186 13.99 -2.91 11.07
N THR A 187 14.63 -3.47 12.09
CA THR A 187 13.96 -4.13 13.21
C THR A 187 14.56 -3.68 14.54
N GLY A 188 13.84 -3.91 15.65
CA GLY A 188 14.36 -3.71 17.01
C GLY A 188 13.74 -2.53 17.77
N ASN A 189 14.08 -2.42 19.05
CA ASN A 189 13.45 -1.50 19.99
C ASN A 189 13.64 -0.02 19.62
N ILE A 190 14.79 0.36 19.06
CA ILE A 190 15.09 1.73 18.63
C ILE A 190 14.08 2.18 17.57
N ARG A 191 13.74 1.30 16.61
CA ARG A 191 12.72 1.60 15.62
C ARG A 191 11.34 1.78 16.26
N ASN A 192 10.95 0.84 17.12
CA ASN A 192 9.63 0.85 17.75
C ASN A 192 9.41 2.09 18.64
N GLN A 193 10.47 2.56 19.30
CA GLN A 193 10.39 3.69 20.23
C GLN A 193 10.49 5.06 19.55
N PHE A 194 11.31 5.19 18.50
CA PHE A 194 11.59 6.48 17.87
C PHE A 194 11.03 6.60 16.45
N LEU A 195 11.47 5.73 15.53
CA LEU A 195 11.14 5.87 14.10
C LEU A 195 9.64 5.68 13.84
N ASP A 196 8.99 4.74 14.52
CA ASP A 196 7.57 4.45 14.29
C ASP A 196 6.62 5.58 14.76
N ARG A 197 7.16 6.66 15.35
CA ARG A 197 6.42 7.90 15.68
C ARG A 197 6.48 8.96 14.57
N ILE A 198 7.36 8.78 13.58
CA ILE A 198 7.65 9.78 12.54
C ILE A 198 7.06 9.32 11.20
N MET A 199 6.52 10.24 10.39
CA MET A 199 6.10 9.94 9.01
C MET A 199 7.35 9.70 8.14
N PRO A 200 7.43 8.64 7.32
CA PRO A 200 6.37 7.72 6.86
C PRO A 200 6.24 6.40 7.66
N PHE A 201 7.11 6.16 8.63
CA PHE A 201 7.13 4.90 9.40
C PHE A 201 5.87 4.70 10.25
N SER A 202 5.34 5.77 10.85
CA SER A 202 4.07 5.73 11.61
C SER A 202 2.89 5.27 10.75
N THR A 203 2.77 5.80 9.53
CA THR A 203 1.73 5.40 8.57
C THR A 203 1.86 3.92 8.22
N TYR A 204 3.09 3.44 7.99
CA TYR A 204 3.32 2.03 7.69
C TYR A 204 2.99 1.10 8.85
N LYS A 205 3.32 1.49 10.07
CA LYS A 205 2.94 0.75 11.28
C LYS A 205 1.42 0.65 11.39
N GLN A 206 0.70 1.76 11.26
CA GLN A 206 -0.77 1.76 11.34
C GLN A 206 -1.42 0.91 10.25
N LEU A 207 -0.95 1.02 9.00
CA LEU A 207 -1.42 0.19 7.88
C LEU A 207 -1.18 -1.29 8.12
N THR A 208 0.05 -1.63 8.53
CA THR A 208 0.44 -3.02 8.76
C THR A 208 -0.30 -3.61 9.94
N ALA A 209 -0.52 -2.83 11.01
CA ALA A 209 -1.32 -3.23 12.17
C ALA A 209 -2.78 -3.51 11.80
N SER A 210 -3.39 -2.66 10.96
CA SER A 210 -4.77 -2.84 10.51
C SER A 210 -4.92 -4.07 9.60
N ILE A 211 -3.98 -4.28 8.66
CA ILE A 211 -3.92 -5.50 7.83
C ILE A 211 -3.73 -6.74 8.67
N PHE A 212 -2.79 -6.70 9.62
CA PHE A 212 -2.54 -7.80 10.54
C PHE A 212 -3.80 -8.17 11.33
N LEU A 213 -4.44 -7.19 11.96
CA LEU A 213 -5.63 -7.41 12.79
C LEU A 213 -6.81 -7.93 11.96
N ASN A 214 -7.01 -7.40 10.77
CA ASN A 214 -8.05 -7.89 9.86
C ASN A 214 -7.82 -9.33 9.43
N ASN A 215 -6.60 -9.67 9.02
CA ASN A 215 -6.28 -11.03 8.60
C ASN A 215 -6.42 -12.00 9.77
N LEU A 216 -5.94 -11.62 10.96
CA LEU A 216 -6.05 -12.42 12.17
C LEU A 216 -7.51 -12.68 12.53
N ALA A 217 -8.35 -11.64 12.54
CA ALA A 217 -9.76 -11.76 12.87
C ALA A 217 -10.54 -12.65 11.88
N LEU A 218 -10.27 -12.51 10.57
CA LEU A 218 -10.90 -13.35 9.55
C LEU A 218 -10.48 -14.83 9.67
N MET A 219 -9.20 -15.09 9.95
CA MET A 219 -8.70 -16.46 10.15
C MET A 219 -9.33 -17.10 11.39
N LEU A 220 -9.35 -16.39 12.53
CA LEU A 220 -9.96 -16.88 13.76
C LEU A 220 -11.46 -17.14 13.61
N LYS A 221 -12.18 -16.25 12.91
CA LYS A 221 -13.62 -16.43 12.62
C LYS A 221 -13.90 -17.78 11.96
N ASN A 222 -13.00 -18.21 11.08
CA ASN A 222 -13.16 -19.42 10.27
C ASN A 222 -12.56 -20.67 10.93
N GLY A 223 -12.25 -20.60 12.23
CA GLY A 223 -11.77 -21.72 13.02
C GLY A 223 -10.28 -21.99 12.89
N ILE A 224 -9.50 -21.13 12.22
CA ILE A 224 -8.05 -21.29 12.16
C ILE A 224 -7.47 -20.93 13.54
N PRO A 225 -6.69 -21.82 14.18
CA PRO A 225 -6.09 -21.55 15.47
C PRO A 225 -5.18 -20.31 15.45
N LEU A 226 -5.14 -19.56 16.56
CA LEU A 226 -4.39 -18.30 16.63
C LEU A 226 -2.91 -18.45 16.26
N ASN A 227 -2.25 -19.51 16.74
CA ASN A 227 -0.83 -19.73 16.46
C ASN A 227 -0.57 -20.05 14.97
N ASP A 228 -1.47 -20.80 14.34
CA ASP A 228 -1.43 -21.09 12.91
C ASP A 228 -1.63 -19.80 12.11
N ALA A 229 -2.61 -18.98 12.49
CA ALA A 229 -2.86 -17.70 11.85
C ALA A 229 -1.63 -16.77 11.91
N LEU A 230 -0.94 -16.68 13.06
CA LEU A 230 0.31 -15.90 13.18
C LEU A 230 1.41 -16.44 12.26
N SER A 231 1.56 -17.76 12.19
CA SER A 231 2.53 -18.42 11.32
C SER A 231 2.24 -18.16 9.84
N ILE A 232 0.97 -18.28 9.42
CA ILE A 232 0.50 -18.00 8.06
C ILE A 232 0.78 -16.54 7.68
N ILE A 233 0.45 -15.59 8.55
CA ILE A 233 0.69 -14.17 8.29
C ILE A 233 2.20 -13.90 8.16
N SER A 234 3.04 -14.59 8.95
CA SER A 234 4.50 -14.41 8.91
C SER A 234 5.12 -14.73 7.53
N LEU A 235 4.57 -15.69 6.78
CA LEU A 235 5.11 -16.16 5.50
C LEU A 235 5.25 -15.03 4.47
N ASN A 236 4.27 -14.13 4.38
CA ASN A 236 4.27 -13.02 3.43
C ASN A 236 4.59 -11.66 4.07
N SER A 237 5.06 -11.66 5.32
CA SER A 237 5.33 -10.46 6.09
C SER A 237 6.74 -9.90 5.86
N SER A 238 6.90 -8.59 6.01
CA SER A 238 8.21 -7.94 6.05
C SER A 238 9.03 -8.42 7.26
N ARG A 239 10.36 -8.23 7.21
CA ARG A 239 11.24 -8.60 8.34
C ARG A 239 10.81 -7.92 9.64
N TRP A 240 10.33 -6.67 9.53
CA TRP A 240 9.77 -5.92 10.65
C TRP A 240 8.51 -6.53 11.23
N LEU A 241 7.51 -6.88 10.40
CA LEU A 241 6.31 -7.53 10.91
C LEU A 241 6.62 -8.92 11.48
N ARG A 242 7.49 -9.70 10.84
CA ARG A 242 7.95 -11.00 11.37
C ARG A 242 8.59 -10.88 12.76
N TRP A 243 9.36 -9.83 13.02
CA TRP A 243 9.95 -9.57 14.34
C TRP A 243 8.87 -9.38 15.42
N HIS A 244 7.81 -8.62 15.12
CA HIS A 244 6.66 -8.46 16.03
C HIS A 244 5.91 -9.78 16.24
N LEU A 245 5.64 -10.53 15.17
CA LEU A 245 4.92 -11.82 15.24
C LEU A 245 5.69 -12.85 16.06
N ALA A 246 7.00 -12.95 15.89
CA ALA A 246 7.84 -13.83 16.70
C ALA A 246 7.78 -13.48 18.19
N GLY A 247 7.74 -12.17 18.52
CA GLY A 247 7.53 -11.70 19.89
C GLY A 247 6.16 -12.11 20.44
N MET A 248 5.10 -12.00 19.63
CA MET A 248 3.74 -12.43 20.03
C MET A 248 3.69 -13.93 20.29
N GLN A 249 4.22 -14.75 19.38
CA GLN A 249 4.25 -16.22 19.52
C GLN A 249 5.03 -16.65 20.77
N LYS A 250 6.18 -16.02 21.06
CA LYS A 250 6.96 -16.31 22.27
C LYS A 250 6.16 -16.03 23.54
N LYS A 251 5.43 -14.91 23.60
CA LYS A 251 4.58 -14.57 24.74
C LYS A 251 3.41 -15.55 24.89
N MET A 252 2.76 -15.92 23.78
CA MET A 252 1.69 -16.92 23.80
C MET A 252 2.18 -18.28 24.33
N ALA A 253 3.37 -18.72 23.91
CA ALA A 253 3.97 -19.95 24.41
C ALA A 253 4.28 -19.92 25.91
N ALA A 254 4.45 -18.72 26.49
CA ALA A 254 4.61 -18.52 27.93
C ALA A 254 3.28 -18.49 28.71
N GLY A 255 2.14 -18.64 28.04
CA GLY A 255 0.82 -18.72 28.68
C GLY A 255 0.24 -17.40 29.18
N VAL A 256 0.78 -16.25 28.74
CA VAL A 256 0.21 -14.94 29.10
C VAL A 256 -1.13 -14.70 28.40
N SER A 257 -1.94 -13.79 28.95
CA SER A 257 -3.24 -13.42 28.36
C SER A 257 -3.12 -12.94 26.91
N TYR A 258 -4.17 -13.13 26.09
CA TYR A 258 -4.15 -12.72 24.68
C TYR A 258 -3.81 -11.24 24.47
N GLY A 259 -4.34 -10.35 25.32
CA GLY A 259 -4.03 -8.92 25.25
C GLY A 259 -2.55 -8.62 25.47
N GLU A 260 -1.93 -9.29 26.44
CA GLU A 260 -0.50 -9.14 26.72
C GLU A 260 0.38 -9.81 25.66
N ALA A 261 -0.07 -10.95 25.14
CA ALA A 261 0.63 -11.70 24.10
C ALA A 261 0.70 -10.92 22.79
N LEU A 262 -0.38 -10.24 22.41
CA LEU A 262 -0.44 -9.39 21.21
C LEU A 262 0.25 -8.03 21.40
N ASN A 263 0.63 -7.67 22.63
CA ASN A 263 1.39 -6.45 22.91
C ASN A 263 2.87 -6.60 22.51
N SER A 264 3.17 -6.50 21.22
CA SER A 264 4.54 -6.47 20.70
C SER A 264 5.03 -5.06 20.32
N GLY A 265 4.20 -4.03 20.55
CA GLY A 265 4.40 -2.68 20.04
C GLY A 265 3.86 -2.44 18.63
N LEU A 266 3.35 -3.45 17.92
CA LEU A 266 2.69 -3.28 16.62
C LEU A 266 1.34 -2.56 16.74
N LEU A 267 0.51 -3.02 17.68
CA LEU A 267 -0.83 -2.50 17.95
C LEU A 267 -0.75 -1.29 18.87
N ASN A 268 -1.69 -0.34 18.69
CA ASN A 268 -1.79 0.83 19.55
C ASN A 268 -2.43 0.45 20.89
N THR A 269 -2.18 1.27 21.93
CA THR A 269 -2.68 1.03 23.29
C THR A 269 -4.19 0.88 23.34
N GLU A 270 -4.95 1.68 22.58
CA GLU A 270 -6.42 1.56 22.52
C GLU A 270 -6.86 0.20 21.95
N THR A 271 -6.20 -0.26 20.89
CA THR A 271 -6.51 -1.56 20.28
C THR A 271 -6.21 -2.70 21.25
N LEU A 272 -5.07 -2.64 21.95
CA LEU A 272 -4.70 -3.63 22.96
C LEU A 272 -5.65 -3.63 24.15
N LEU A 273 -6.07 -2.44 24.62
CA LEU A 273 -7.05 -2.30 25.69
C LEU A 273 -8.38 -2.94 25.30
N ASN A 274 -8.89 -2.65 24.10
CA ASN A 274 -10.11 -3.27 23.59
C ASN A 274 -9.96 -4.80 23.56
N ILE A 275 -8.85 -5.32 23.01
CA ILE A 275 -8.60 -6.77 23.00
C ILE A 275 -8.58 -7.33 24.43
N SER A 276 -7.93 -6.68 25.39
CA SER A 276 -7.87 -7.17 26.78
C SER A 276 -9.21 -7.15 27.49
N LEU A 277 -10.01 -6.10 27.30
CA LEU A 277 -11.34 -5.96 27.92
C LEU A 277 -12.29 -7.03 27.40
N TYR A 278 -12.16 -7.36 26.12
CA TYR A 278 -13.05 -8.31 25.47
C TYR A 278 -12.50 -9.75 25.47
N ALA A 279 -11.22 -9.98 25.76
CA ALA A 279 -10.64 -11.32 25.86
C ALA A 279 -11.22 -12.15 27.02
N ALA A 280 -11.89 -11.51 27.98
CA ALA A 280 -12.62 -12.18 29.05
C ALA A 280 -14.02 -12.69 28.64
N LEU A 281 -14.49 -12.35 27.43
CA LEU A 281 -15.78 -12.79 26.91
C LEU A 281 -15.70 -14.19 26.27
N PRO A 282 -16.82 -14.96 26.25
CA PRO A 282 -16.84 -16.34 25.73
C PRO A 282 -16.42 -16.50 24.27
N SER A 283 -16.50 -15.44 23.45
CA SER A 283 -16.25 -15.49 22.00
C SER A 283 -15.12 -14.53 21.55
N PHE A 284 -13.87 -14.84 21.94
CA PHE A 284 -12.67 -14.08 21.52
C PHE A 284 -12.59 -13.80 20.00
N ASN A 285 -13.12 -14.70 19.17
CA ASN A 285 -13.16 -14.55 17.72
C ASN A 285 -14.07 -13.39 17.27
N GLU A 286 -15.26 -13.27 17.87
CA GLU A 286 -16.23 -12.20 17.57
C GLU A 286 -15.71 -10.84 18.03
N VAL A 287 -15.07 -10.85 19.21
CA VAL A 287 -14.35 -9.71 19.75
C VAL A 287 -13.30 -9.21 18.78
N LEU A 288 -12.43 -10.09 18.28
CA LEU A 288 -11.33 -9.67 17.41
C LEU A 288 -11.87 -9.13 16.07
N LEU A 289 -12.99 -9.65 15.58
CA LEU A 289 -13.70 -9.08 14.43
C LEU A 289 -14.22 -7.67 14.71
N ALA A 290 -14.82 -7.42 15.88
CA ALA A 290 -15.28 -6.09 16.24
C ALA A 290 -14.12 -5.08 16.34
N VAL A 291 -13.02 -5.46 16.99
CA VAL A 291 -11.82 -4.62 17.09
C VAL A 291 -11.18 -4.40 15.71
N SER A 292 -11.17 -5.42 14.86
CA SER A 292 -10.73 -5.30 13.46
C SER A 292 -11.58 -4.29 12.69
N ASN A 293 -12.90 -4.37 12.76
CA ASN A 293 -13.80 -3.43 12.09
C ASN A 293 -13.57 -1.99 12.54
N LYS A 294 -13.43 -1.75 13.85
CA LYS A 294 -13.09 -0.43 14.38
C LYS A 294 -11.72 0.04 13.88
N SER A 295 -10.71 -0.83 13.82
CA SER A 295 -9.40 -0.51 13.24
C SER A 295 -9.49 -0.16 11.75
N ARG A 296 -10.36 -0.83 10.99
CA ARG A 296 -10.60 -0.56 9.56
C ARG A 296 -11.20 0.84 9.34
N GLU A 297 -12.09 1.27 10.22
CA GLU A 297 -12.66 2.63 10.19
C GLU A 297 -11.59 3.67 10.54
N HIS A 298 -10.86 3.46 11.64
CA HIS A 298 -9.77 4.36 12.03
C HIS A 298 -8.71 4.53 10.94
N ILE A 299 -8.27 3.44 10.30
CA ILE A 299 -7.26 3.54 9.23
C ILE A 299 -7.82 4.25 7.99
N ARG A 300 -9.11 4.07 7.70
CA ARG A 300 -9.78 4.77 6.59
C ARG A 300 -9.84 6.27 6.86
N GLU A 301 -10.22 6.69 8.06
CA GLU A 301 -10.20 8.09 8.47
C GLU A 301 -8.80 8.68 8.45
N TYR A 302 -7.81 7.93 8.97
CA TYR A 302 -6.41 8.35 8.95
C TYR A 302 -5.91 8.60 7.52
N ILE A 303 -6.17 7.67 6.59
CA ILE A 303 -5.80 7.85 5.18
C ILE A 303 -6.52 9.04 4.56
N ASN A 304 -7.80 9.28 4.89
CA ASN A 304 -8.54 10.43 4.40
C ASN A 304 -7.95 11.75 4.91
N LYS A 305 -7.61 11.84 6.21
CA LYS A 305 -6.94 13.01 6.80
C LYS A 305 -5.57 13.25 6.17
N LEU A 306 -4.79 12.19 6.00
CA LEU A 306 -3.49 12.25 5.32
C LEU A 306 -3.63 12.74 3.88
N SER A 307 -4.61 12.22 3.14
CA SER A 307 -4.93 12.66 1.78
C SER A 307 -5.31 14.14 1.73
N GLY A 308 -6.13 14.62 2.67
CA GLY A 308 -6.49 16.03 2.79
C GLY A 308 -5.28 16.93 3.06
N LEU A 309 -4.41 16.54 4.00
CA LEU A 309 -3.18 17.28 4.31
C LEU A 309 -2.23 17.32 3.11
N LEU A 310 -2.00 16.17 2.46
CA LEU A 310 -1.16 16.09 1.27
C LEU A 310 -1.70 16.97 0.14
N LYS A 311 -3.03 16.98 -0.08
CA LYS A 311 -3.67 17.89 -1.03
C LYS A 311 -3.42 19.36 -0.68
N ALA A 312 -3.64 19.76 0.58
CA ALA A 312 -3.44 21.13 1.03
C ALA A 312 -1.99 21.59 0.83
N LEU A 313 -1.00 20.78 1.23
CA LEU A 313 0.41 21.06 0.99
C LEU A 313 0.74 21.17 -0.50
N SER A 314 0.16 20.32 -1.32
CA SER A 314 0.40 20.32 -2.77
C SER A 314 -0.19 21.55 -3.46
N THR A 315 -1.38 21.97 -3.03
CA THR A 315 -1.99 23.22 -3.48
C THR A 315 -1.16 24.43 -3.03
N LEU A 316 -0.61 24.41 -1.82
CA LEU A 316 0.29 25.45 -1.33
C LEU A 316 1.58 25.51 -2.15
N ILE A 317 2.17 24.37 -2.49
CA ILE A 317 3.35 24.29 -3.38
C ILE A 317 3.04 24.91 -4.75
N LEU A 318 1.90 24.56 -5.35
CA LEU A 318 1.51 25.14 -6.64
C LEU A 318 1.23 26.65 -6.52
N GLY A 319 0.52 27.09 -5.48
CA GLY A 319 0.27 28.51 -5.23
C GLY A 319 1.57 29.29 -5.02
N GLY A 320 2.51 28.73 -4.26
CA GLY A 320 3.85 29.28 -4.07
C GLY A 320 4.64 29.34 -5.37
N CYS A 321 4.53 28.33 -6.23
CA CYS A 321 5.12 28.35 -7.57
C CYS A 321 4.56 29.50 -8.42
N VAL A 322 3.24 29.70 -8.43
CA VAL A 322 2.60 30.79 -9.18
C VAL A 322 3.03 32.15 -8.64
N ILE A 323 3.04 32.32 -7.30
CA ILE A 323 3.52 33.56 -6.65
C ILE A 323 4.97 33.81 -7.02
N TRP A 324 5.82 32.79 -7.02
CA TRP A 324 7.23 32.94 -7.36
C TRP A 324 7.43 33.38 -8.82
N VAL A 325 6.68 32.79 -9.77
CA VAL A 325 6.69 33.21 -11.17
C VAL A 325 6.22 34.67 -11.31
N PHE A 326 5.13 35.04 -10.65
CA PHE A 326 4.61 36.40 -10.72
C PHE A 326 5.58 37.42 -10.12
N ALA A 327 6.14 37.13 -8.95
CA ALA A 327 7.16 37.98 -8.31
C ALA A 327 8.41 38.13 -9.17
N ALA A 328 8.84 37.06 -9.84
CA ALA A 328 9.97 37.09 -10.77
C ALA A 328 9.69 38.00 -11.98
N LEU A 329 8.50 37.92 -12.58
CA LEU A 329 8.13 38.76 -13.71
C LEU A 329 7.96 40.23 -13.31
N PHE A 330 7.26 40.48 -12.20
CA PHE A 330 7.01 41.82 -11.70
C PHE A 330 8.31 42.53 -11.34
N SER A 331 9.19 41.86 -10.59
CA SER A 331 10.49 42.43 -10.21
C SER A 331 11.37 42.73 -11.42
N LEU A 332 11.31 41.89 -12.46
CA LEU A 332 12.04 42.13 -13.71
C LEU A 332 11.47 43.33 -14.46
N SER A 333 10.13 43.43 -14.56
CA SER A 333 9.44 44.55 -15.18
C SER A 333 9.74 45.87 -14.48
N ASP A 334 9.69 45.92 -13.16
CA ASP A 334 10.02 47.12 -12.37
C ASP A 334 11.47 47.57 -12.60
N LYS A 335 12.40 46.61 -12.67
CA LYS A 335 13.81 46.92 -12.94
C LYS A 335 14.03 47.45 -14.35
N LEU A 336 13.34 46.89 -15.34
CA LEU A 336 13.35 47.39 -16.72
C LEU A 336 12.75 48.80 -16.83
N ALA A 337 11.64 49.06 -16.12
CA ALA A 337 11.03 50.38 -16.08
C ALA A 337 11.96 51.41 -15.43
N ALA A 338 12.64 51.06 -14.32
CA ALA A 338 13.62 51.92 -13.67
C ALA A 338 14.85 52.21 -14.56
N MET A 339 15.35 51.20 -15.28
CA MET A 339 16.47 51.38 -16.22
C MET A 339 16.07 52.29 -17.39
N GLY A 340 14.89 52.09 -17.97
CA GLY A 340 14.34 52.94 -19.02
C GLY A 340 14.12 54.39 -18.59
N ALA A 341 13.68 54.62 -17.35
CA ALA A 341 13.52 55.96 -16.80
C ALA A 341 14.86 56.66 -16.49
N SER A 342 15.92 55.89 -16.21
CA SER A 342 17.27 56.43 -15.90
C SER A 342 18.15 56.67 -17.14
N GLY A 343 17.71 56.25 -18.33
CA GLY A 343 18.52 56.34 -19.56
C GLY A 343 19.74 55.43 -19.61
N SER A 344 19.90 54.49 -18.65
CA SER A 344 21.01 53.55 -18.58
C SER A 344 20.57 52.16 -19.07
N PHE A 345 20.62 51.96 -20.39
CA PHE A 345 20.54 50.60 -20.96
C PHE A 345 21.91 49.94 -20.94
#